data_AF-A0A5C5YTW9-F1
#
_entry.id   AF-A0A5C5YTW9-F1
#
_cell.length_a   1.000
_cell.length_b   1.000
_cell.length_c   1.000
_cell.angle_alpha   90.00
_cell.angle_beta   90.00
_cell.angle_gamma   90.00
#
_symmetry.space_group_name_H-M   'P 1'
#
loop_
_entity.id
_entity.type
_entity.pdbx_description
1 polymer ?
#
loop_
_entity_poly.entity_id
_entity_poly.type
_entity_poly.pdbx_seq_one_letter_code
_entity_poly.pdbx_strand_id
1 'polypeptide(L)'
;MDRQFWGRLRAVRAASRPGRGSWIVVGALLLGLCPGSVRAQSVGIFSNSRIGFGNGQNREIQQTVTFPEFGANDKLTFNWDILGDQDPWDRAGSIHLNLPGGKQVQLGKFVTGFNGTTSHSQDISDLSALLSGRTLTVEAHIDTWVADAWRLNASVQVDQDAQAEPNPDWATVAIPRDAGLGWNESGDVSRTYNLAAPSKIENAKLTYFASGHHHTQTSASDEFNQRRHHLYVDGEEVWTGIPWRTDGYRFRSVNPTSGRWDGNGNGDGDTDDRYPIDTWSSDFPRSGWVPGDEVTPYEIDISQWVAGGGRHQLRLMIEDVDINSFWRVSAWVSGSYYPTPELPGDFNEDGVVDAADYTVWRDEVTYPTGSTMADATADGVVDQWDYLAWRAAYGERLNGTSAAAVPEPGSCGLLTLVGLLAAVRRLRD
;
A
#
# COMPACT_ATOMS: atom_id res chain seq x y z
N MET A 1 -23.89 -36.22 -27.88
CA MET A 1 -23.49 -36.73 -26.56
C MET A 1 -23.68 -35.57 -25.58
N ASP A 2 -24.91 -35.11 -25.31
CA ASP A 2 -25.92 -35.64 -24.35
C ASP A 2 -25.30 -35.92 -22.97
N ARG A 3 -25.84 -35.53 -21.81
CA ARG A 3 -26.83 -34.57 -21.31
C ARG A 3 -26.68 -34.65 -19.77
N GLN A 4 -27.08 -33.60 -19.06
CA GLN A 4 -27.60 -33.53 -17.67
C GLN A 4 -27.60 -34.80 -16.80
N PHE A 5 -27.42 -34.68 -15.46
CA PHE A 5 -28.51 -34.96 -14.50
C PHE A 5 -28.12 -34.69 -13.03
N TRP A 6 -29.04 -34.01 -12.33
CA TRP A 6 -29.16 -33.88 -10.88
C TRP A 6 -29.49 -35.21 -10.19
N GLY A 7 -29.17 -35.36 -8.89
CA GLY A 7 -29.54 -36.59 -8.16
C GLY A 7 -29.38 -36.62 -6.64
N ARG A 8 -30.16 -35.80 -5.93
CA ARG A 8 -30.85 -36.05 -4.63
C ARG A 8 -30.18 -36.94 -3.55
N LEU A 9 -29.93 -36.33 -2.39
CA LEU A 9 -29.88 -37.00 -1.08
C LEU A 9 -31.18 -37.79 -0.81
N ARG A 10 -31.04 -39.07 -0.45
CA ARG A 10 -32.05 -39.82 0.29
C ARG A 10 -31.46 -40.29 1.61
N ALA A 11 -32.14 -39.91 2.70
CA ALA A 11 -31.92 -40.46 4.02
C ALA A 11 -32.30 -41.95 4.04
N VAL A 12 -31.43 -42.78 4.60
CA VAL A 12 -31.75 -44.16 4.97
C VAL A 12 -31.60 -44.27 6.48
N ARG A 13 -32.73 -44.40 7.18
CA ARG A 13 -32.79 -44.98 8.52
C ARG A 13 -32.46 -46.47 8.42
N ALA A 14 -31.45 -46.94 9.13
CA ALA A 14 -31.24 -48.35 9.37
C ALA A 14 -31.43 -48.65 10.86
N ALA A 15 -32.39 -49.53 11.12
CA ALA A 15 -32.75 -50.06 12.42
C ALA A 15 -31.70 -51.08 12.92
N SER A 16 -31.76 -51.28 14.24
CA SER A 16 -30.89 -52.08 15.08
C SER A 16 -31.02 -53.60 14.89
N ARG A 17 -29.89 -54.33 14.96
CA ARG A 17 -29.57 -55.42 15.92
C ARG A 17 -28.39 -56.31 15.46
N PRO A 18 -27.72 -57.04 16.38
CA PRO A 18 -26.26 -57.16 16.42
C PRO A 18 -25.73 -58.55 16.02
N GLY A 19 -24.44 -58.65 15.71
CA GLY A 19 -23.77 -59.94 15.67
C GLY A 19 -22.32 -59.95 15.17
N ARG A 20 -21.41 -60.18 16.12
CA ARG A 20 -20.09 -60.83 16.02
C ARG A 20 -18.89 -59.97 15.62
N GLY A 21 -17.96 -59.92 16.58
CA GLY A 21 -16.76 -59.09 16.60
C GLY A 21 -15.75 -59.41 15.51
N SER A 22 -15.01 -58.36 15.16
CA SER A 22 -13.71 -58.44 14.52
C SER A 22 -12.82 -57.34 15.07
N TRP A 23 -11.56 -57.69 15.19
CA TRP A 23 -10.46 -57.06 15.90
C TRP A 23 -10.30 -55.56 15.59
N ILE A 24 -10.19 -54.75 16.65
CA ILE A 24 -9.78 -53.34 16.55
C ILE A 24 -8.26 -53.34 16.32
N VAL A 25 -7.84 -53.05 15.09
CA VAL A 25 -6.49 -52.56 14.81
C VAL A 25 -6.49 -51.08 15.20
N VAL A 26 -5.82 -50.75 16.30
CA VAL A 26 -5.54 -49.35 16.67
C VAL A 26 -4.48 -48.83 15.71
N GLY A 27 -4.93 -48.27 14.60
CA GLY A 27 -4.09 -47.40 13.78
C GLY A 27 -3.93 -46.08 14.50
N ALA A 28 -2.79 -45.87 15.15
CA ALA A 28 -2.39 -44.55 15.64
C ALA A 28 -2.21 -43.64 14.42
N LEU A 29 -3.22 -42.81 14.16
CA LEU A 29 -3.08 -41.70 13.21
C LEU A 29 -2.15 -40.68 13.88
N LEU A 30 -0.89 -40.66 13.45
CA LEU A 30 0.02 -39.55 13.69
C LEU A 30 -0.62 -38.32 13.04
N LEU A 31 -1.34 -37.54 13.86
CA LEU A 31 -1.71 -36.17 13.55
C LEU A 31 -0.40 -35.40 13.40
N GLY A 32 -0.01 -35.13 12.16
CA GLY A 32 0.98 -34.11 11.87
C GLY A 32 0.48 -32.81 12.49
N LEU A 33 1.23 -32.32 13.48
CA LEU A 33 1.07 -30.96 14.00
C LEU A 33 1.24 -30.01 12.82
N CYS A 34 0.13 -29.43 12.35
CA CYS A 34 0.21 -28.22 11.54
C CYS A 34 0.89 -27.15 12.40
N PRO A 35 1.88 -26.41 11.86
CA PRO A 35 2.45 -25.29 12.59
C PRO A 35 1.35 -24.26 12.87
N GLY A 36 1.33 -23.78 14.12
CA GLY A 36 0.62 -22.61 14.66
C GLY A 36 -0.71 -22.21 14.01
N SER A 37 -1.81 -22.31 14.76
CA SER A 37 -2.98 -21.50 14.45
C SER A 37 -2.59 -20.02 14.51
N VAL A 38 -2.63 -19.31 13.38
CA VAL A 38 -2.55 -17.85 13.33
C VAL A 38 -3.58 -17.30 14.32
N ARG A 39 -3.12 -16.59 15.35
CA ARG A 39 -4.03 -15.95 16.30
C ARG A 39 -4.46 -14.62 15.69
N ALA A 40 -5.75 -14.52 15.41
CA ALA A 40 -6.38 -13.30 14.96
C ALA A 40 -6.78 -12.44 16.17
N GLN A 41 -6.31 -11.18 16.22
CA GLN A 41 -6.78 -10.15 17.16
C GLN A 41 -7.44 -9.01 16.38
N SER A 42 -8.51 -8.43 16.92
CA SER A 42 -9.13 -7.23 16.34
C SER A 42 -9.07 -6.06 17.31
N VAL A 43 -8.60 -4.92 16.82
CA VAL A 43 -8.60 -3.63 17.51
C VAL A 43 -9.75 -2.80 16.95
N GLY A 44 -10.85 -2.69 17.70
CA GLY A 44 -12.00 -1.87 17.30
C GLY A 44 -11.71 -0.38 17.42
N ILE A 45 -12.08 0.40 16.40
CA ILE A 45 -11.89 1.85 16.34
C ILE A 45 -13.26 2.53 16.38
N PHE A 46 -14.07 2.37 15.32
CA PHE A 46 -15.42 2.93 15.25
C PHE A 46 -16.44 1.81 15.25
N SER A 47 -17.59 2.05 15.88
CA SER A 47 -18.69 1.09 15.94
C SER A 47 -20.01 1.83 15.83
N ASN A 48 -20.67 1.66 14.68
CA ASN A 48 -21.92 2.34 14.33
C ASN A 48 -21.87 3.85 14.58
N SER A 49 -20.71 4.47 14.34
CA SER A 49 -20.45 5.87 14.65
C SER A 49 -21.05 6.77 13.57
N ARG A 50 -21.87 7.75 13.95
CA ARG A 50 -22.55 8.64 13.00
C ARG A 50 -21.60 9.69 12.44
N ILE A 51 -21.66 9.91 11.14
CA ILE A 51 -20.99 11.01 10.44
C ILE A 51 -22.05 11.77 9.66
N GLY A 52 -22.08 13.09 9.82
CA GLY A 52 -23.21 13.92 9.37
C GLY A 52 -22.93 15.41 9.45
N PHE A 53 -23.88 16.25 9.09
CA PHE A 53 -23.74 17.71 9.17
C PHE A 53 -25.00 18.39 9.71
N GLY A 54 -24.82 19.22 10.74
CA GLY A 54 -25.93 19.89 11.42
C GLY A 54 -26.64 18.98 12.42
N ASN A 55 -27.65 19.51 13.11
CA ASN A 55 -28.42 18.79 14.15
C ASN A 55 -27.53 18.14 15.24
N GLY A 56 -26.41 18.77 15.58
CA GLY A 56 -25.44 18.25 16.56
C GLY A 56 -24.52 17.14 16.03
N GLN A 57 -24.58 16.82 14.73
CA GLN A 57 -23.67 15.88 14.07
C GLN A 57 -22.48 16.62 13.45
N ASN A 58 -21.36 15.90 13.31
CA ASN A 58 -20.13 16.41 12.74
C ASN A 58 -19.68 15.51 11.57
N ARG A 59 -19.10 16.16 10.56
CA ARG A 59 -18.51 15.53 9.38
C ARG A 59 -17.20 14.83 9.70
N GLU A 60 -16.64 15.19 10.85
CA GLU A 60 -15.44 14.63 11.42
C GLU A 60 -15.76 13.98 12.76
N ILE A 61 -15.37 12.73 12.91
CA ILE A 61 -15.41 12.01 14.17
C ILE A 61 -14.01 11.53 14.52
N GLN A 62 -13.73 11.47 15.82
CA GLN A 62 -12.44 11.06 16.35
C GLN A 62 -12.62 10.01 17.42
N GLN A 63 -11.71 9.05 17.47
CA GLN A 63 -11.61 8.06 18.53
C GLN A 63 -10.15 7.90 18.95
N THR A 64 -9.88 7.96 20.26
CA THR A 64 -8.58 7.58 20.80
C THR A 64 -8.52 6.06 21.01
N VAL A 65 -7.48 5.44 20.46
CA VAL A 65 -7.28 3.99 20.44
C VAL A 65 -5.87 3.67 20.92
N THR A 66 -5.75 2.67 21.78
CA THR A 66 -4.46 2.09 22.17
C THR A 66 -4.23 0.84 21.34
N PHE A 67 -3.25 0.89 20.45
CA PHE A 67 -2.81 -0.26 19.66
C PHE A 67 -1.89 -1.16 20.51
N PRO A 68 -1.99 -2.49 20.38
CA PRO A 68 -1.06 -3.39 21.06
C PRO A 68 0.34 -3.28 20.44
N GLU A 69 1.33 -3.89 21.09
CA GLU A 69 2.60 -4.16 20.41
C GLU A 69 2.36 -5.20 19.30
N PHE A 70 2.95 -4.97 18.14
CA PHE A 70 2.90 -5.88 17.00
C PHE A 70 4.23 -6.62 16.84
N GLY A 71 4.15 -7.89 16.46
CA GLY A 71 5.30 -8.67 16.04
C GLY A 71 5.88 -8.14 14.73
N ALA A 72 7.17 -8.42 14.51
CA ALA A 72 7.87 -8.04 13.28
C ALA A 72 7.17 -8.60 12.03
N ASN A 73 6.55 -9.78 12.11
CA ASN A 73 5.89 -10.43 10.97
C ASN A 73 4.35 -10.42 11.07
N ASP A 74 3.76 -9.60 11.93
CA ASP A 74 2.29 -9.51 12.04
C ASP A 74 1.71 -8.83 10.79
N LYS A 75 0.64 -9.39 10.23
CA LYS A 75 -0.12 -8.71 9.17
C LYS A 75 -1.19 -7.82 9.78
N LEU A 76 -1.19 -6.54 9.41
CA LEU A 76 -2.16 -5.55 9.84
C LEU A 76 -3.12 -5.23 8.69
N THR A 77 -4.39 -5.58 8.84
CA THR A 77 -5.44 -5.24 7.86
C THR A 77 -6.42 -4.25 8.48
N PHE A 78 -6.45 -3.03 7.95
CA PHE A 78 -7.45 -2.02 8.33
C PHE A 78 -8.75 -2.30 7.59
N ASN A 79 -9.84 -2.52 8.32
CA ASN A 79 -11.17 -2.78 7.78
C ASN A 79 -12.10 -1.65 8.14
N TRP A 80 -12.94 -1.21 7.19
CA TRP A 80 -13.99 -0.24 7.49
C TRP A 80 -15.24 -0.50 6.66
N ASP A 81 -16.39 -0.25 7.28
CA ASP A 81 -17.70 -0.27 6.63
C ASP A 81 -18.28 1.12 6.60
N ILE A 82 -18.76 1.54 5.43
CA ILE A 82 -19.57 2.74 5.27
C ILE A 82 -21.01 2.31 5.06
N LEU A 83 -21.87 2.64 6.02
CA LEU A 83 -23.29 2.31 5.96
C LEU A 83 -24.07 3.56 5.52
N GLY A 84 -24.77 3.46 4.38
CA GLY A 84 -25.63 4.52 3.86
C GLY A 84 -26.85 4.77 4.75
N ASP A 85 -27.20 6.05 4.95
CA ASP A 85 -28.42 6.47 5.65
C ASP A 85 -29.23 7.43 4.76
N GLN A 86 -29.15 8.76 4.91
CA GLN A 86 -29.96 9.71 4.13
C GLN A 86 -29.21 10.49 3.05
N ASP A 87 -27.87 10.39 2.97
CA ASP A 87 -27.09 11.15 1.98
C ASP A 87 -27.12 10.45 0.61
N PRO A 88 -27.71 11.07 -0.45
CA PRO A 88 -27.87 10.43 -1.74
C PRO A 88 -26.62 10.53 -2.64
N TRP A 89 -25.58 11.24 -2.20
CA TRP A 89 -24.43 11.62 -3.01
C TRP A 89 -23.21 10.73 -2.76
N ASP A 90 -22.32 10.67 -3.74
CA ASP A 90 -20.99 10.06 -3.67
C ASP A 90 -19.99 11.05 -3.04
N ARG A 91 -19.74 10.88 -1.74
CA ARG A 91 -18.91 11.79 -0.95
C ARG A 91 -17.47 11.32 -0.88
N ALA A 92 -16.53 12.25 -1.05
CA ALA A 92 -15.14 12.00 -0.69
C ALA A 92 -15.05 11.72 0.82
N GLY A 93 -14.38 10.63 1.18
CA GLY A 93 -14.18 10.21 2.56
C GLY A 93 -12.75 9.76 2.83
N SER A 94 -12.33 9.91 4.09
CA SER A 94 -10.96 9.62 4.48
C SER A 94 -10.87 9.28 5.97
N ILE A 95 -10.00 8.33 6.32
CA ILE A 95 -9.71 7.89 7.69
C ILE A 95 -8.20 7.98 7.91
N HIS A 96 -7.79 8.64 8.98
CA HIS A 96 -6.41 9.02 9.25
C HIS A 96 -6.00 8.75 10.70
N LEU A 97 -4.71 8.49 10.91
CA LEU A 97 -4.06 8.59 12.22
C LEU A 97 -3.59 10.02 12.45
N ASN A 98 -3.93 10.58 13.60
CA ASN A 98 -3.36 11.83 14.10
C ASN A 98 -2.10 11.51 14.89
N LEU A 99 -0.95 11.89 14.34
CA LEU A 99 0.36 11.72 14.96
C LEU A 99 0.72 12.95 15.81
N PRO A 100 1.63 12.79 16.80
CA PRO A 100 2.22 13.92 17.50
C PRO A 100 2.78 14.98 16.53
N GLY A 101 2.64 16.26 16.89
CA GLY A 101 3.06 17.38 16.05
C GLY A 101 2.10 17.74 14.91
N GLY A 102 0.86 17.21 14.93
CA GLY A 102 -0.20 17.61 14.01
C GLY A 102 -0.09 16.99 12.61
N LYS A 103 0.80 16.01 12.43
CA LYS A 103 0.91 15.24 11.18
C LYS A 103 -0.21 14.20 11.11
N GLN A 104 -0.67 13.89 9.90
CA GLN A 104 -1.71 12.88 9.67
C GLN A 104 -1.27 11.85 8.62
N VAL A 105 -1.50 10.57 8.90
CA VAL A 105 -1.24 9.44 7.99
C VAL A 105 -2.56 8.84 7.52
N GLN A 106 -2.71 8.56 6.23
CA GLN A 106 -3.89 7.91 5.66
C GLN A 106 -3.94 6.43 6.06
N LEU A 107 -5.05 5.99 6.67
CA LEU A 107 -5.36 4.56 6.88
C LEU A 107 -6.28 4.00 5.80
N GLY A 108 -7.27 4.79 5.37
CA GLY A 108 -8.20 4.41 4.32
C GLY A 108 -8.75 5.65 3.64
N LYS A 109 -8.87 5.62 2.32
CA LYS A 109 -9.42 6.69 1.50
C LYS A 109 -10.47 6.10 0.57
N PHE A 110 -11.60 6.76 0.40
CA PHE A 110 -12.72 6.19 -0.34
C PHE A 110 -13.60 7.28 -0.92
N VAL A 111 -14.50 6.87 -1.82
CA VAL A 111 -15.67 7.66 -2.18
C VAL A 111 -16.91 6.83 -1.88
N THR A 112 -17.87 7.39 -1.15
CA THR A 112 -19.10 6.66 -0.80
C THR A 112 -19.86 6.27 -2.05
N GLY A 113 -20.64 5.19 -1.98
CA GLY A 113 -21.64 4.95 -3.01
C GLY A 113 -22.73 6.03 -2.96
N PHE A 114 -23.50 6.20 -4.02
CA PHE A 114 -24.73 6.99 -4.00
C PHE A 114 -25.73 6.34 -3.03
N ASN A 115 -25.73 6.76 -1.76
CA ASN A 115 -26.46 6.17 -0.62
C ASN A 115 -26.14 4.68 -0.35
N GLY A 116 -25.03 4.16 -0.86
CA GLY A 116 -24.69 2.75 -0.77
C GLY A 116 -24.06 2.33 0.55
N THR A 117 -24.27 1.07 0.92
CA THR A 117 -23.48 0.42 1.98
C THR A 117 -22.34 -0.38 1.36
N THR A 118 -21.14 -0.18 1.89
CA THR A 118 -19.87 -0.72 1.35
C THR A 118 -18.95 -1.15 2.48
N SER A 119 -18.08 -2.12 2.18
CA SER A 119 -17.08 -2.67 3.09
C SER A 119 -15.74 -2.71 2.36
N HIS A 120 -14.70 -2.31 3.05
CA HIS A 120 -13.37 -2.08 2.49
C HIS A 120 -12.29 -2.63 3.41
N SER A 121 -11.12 -2.90 2.84
CA SER A 121 -9.99 -3.44 3.58
C SER A 121 -8.68 -3.07 2.93
N GLN A 122 -7.75 -2.54 3.72
CA GLN A 122 -6.43 -2.15 3.27
C GLN A 122 -5.35 -2.81 4.13
N ASP A 123 -4.32 -3.36 3.49
CA ASP A 123 -3.09 -3.76 4.19
C ASP A 123 -2.36 -2.49 4.65
N ILE A 124 -2.11 -2.40 5.95
CA ILE A 124 -1.42 -1.28 6.60
C ILE A 124 -0.20 -1.78 7.40
N SER A 125 0.34 -2.96 7.06
CA SER A 125 1.45 -3.58 7.79
C SER A 125 2.70 -2.68 7.79
N ASP A 126 2.91 -1.92 6.72
CA ASP A 126 3.98 -0.91 6.61
C ASP A 126 3.88 0.26 7.61
N LEU A 127 2.72 0.44 8.23
CA LEU A 127 2.50 1.45 9.28
C LEU A 127 2.73 0.88 10.69
N SER A 128 3.16 -0.38 10.81
CA SER A 128 3.38 -1.04 12.11
C SER A 128 4.25 -0.20 13.04
N ALA A 129 5.37 0.35 12.56
CA ALA A 129 6.27 1.22 13.32
C ALA A 129 5.61 2.48 13.92
N LEU A 130 4.56 3.00 13.27
CA LEU A 130 3.82 4.16 13.75
C LEU A 130 2.71 3.78 14.74
N LEU A 131 2.23 2.55 14.70
CA LEU A 131 1.08 2.08 15.48
C LEU A 131 1.50 1.32 16.74
N SER A 132 2.53 0.46 16.65
CA SER A 132 2.88 -0.52 17.69
C SER A 132 3.04 0.11 19.06
N GLY A 133 2.27 -0.38 20.04
CA GLY A 133 2.33 0.04 21.44
C GLY A 133 1.84 1.47 21.71
N ARG A 134 1.28 2.18 20.72
CA ARG A 134 0.94 3.60 20.85
C ARG A 134 -0.54 3.82 21.14
N THR A 135 -0.82 4.88 21.90
CA THR A 135 -2.15 5.47 22.00
C THR A 135 -2.25 6.65 21.05
N LEU A 136 -3.11 6.53 20.04
CA LEU A 136 -3.26 7.52 18.97
C LEU A 136 -4.73 7.88 18.77
N THR A 137 -4.98 9.06 18.19
CA THR A 137 -6.33 9.42 17.75
C THR A 137 -6.50 9.02 16.29
N VAL A 138 -7.54 8.26 16.00
CA VAL A 138 -8.02 8.00 14.64
C VAL A 138 -9.14 8.98 14.33
N GLU A 139 -9.06 9.63 13.18
CA GLU A 139 -10.04 10.59 12.67
C GLU A 139 -10.66 10.07 11.39
N ALA A 140 -11.98 10.16 11.26
CA ALA A 140 -12.70 9.89 10.03
C ALA A 140 -13.46 11.13 9.57
N HIS A 141 -13.36 11.45 8.28
CA HIS A 141 -14.06 12.55 7.61
C HIS A 141 -14.90 12.01 6.45
N ILE A 142 -16.12 12.51 6.30
CA ILE A 142 -16.91 12.39 5.06
C ILE A 142 -17.39 13.79 4.66
N ASP A 143 -17.23 14.15 3.38
CA ASP A 143 -17.61 15.46 2.82
C ASP A 143 -19.13 15.62 2.64
N THR A 144 -19.89 15.29 3.69
CA THR A 144 -21.34 15.34 3.70
C THR A 144 -21.86 16.69 4.19
N TRP A 145 -23.02 17.08 3.67
CA TRP A 145 -23.80 18.23 4.14
C TRP A 145 -25.21 17.81 4.60
N VAL A 146 -25.39 16.51 4.85
CA VAL A 146 -26.65 15.91 5.28
C VAL A 146 -26.52 15.51 6.75
N ALA A 147 -27.56 15.71 7.56
CA ALA A 147 -27.52 15.41 8.99
C ALA A 147 -27.32 13.91 9.25
N ASP A 148 -28.32 13.06 9.01
CA ASP A 148 -28.21 11.61 9.18
C ASP A 148 -27.60 10.97 7.92
N ALA A 149 -26.33 11.26 7.64
CA ALA A 149 -25.71 10.91 6.37
C ALA A 149 -25.19 9.46 6.33
N TRP A 150 -24.27 9.13 7.24
CA TRP A 150 -23.50 7.90 7.18
C TRP A 150 -23.25 7.31 8.57
N ARG A 151 -22.99 6.00 8.64
CA ARG A 151 -22.41 5.34 9.81
C ARG A 151 -21.13 4.63 9.44
N LEU A 152 -20.17 4.65 10.35
CA LEU A 152 -18.85 4.05 10.18
C LEU A 152 -18.64 2.94 11.21
N ASN A 153 -18.21 1.78 10.73
CA ASN A 153 -17.47 0.80 11.52
C ASN A 153 -16.01 0.81 11.05
N ALA A 154 -15.06 0.66 11.97
CA ALA A 154 -13.67 0.51 11.58
C ALA A 154 -12.90 -0.30 12.62
N SER A 155 -11.95 -1.12 12.16
CA SER A 155 -11.07 -1.91 13.02
C SER A 155 -9.74 -2.20 12.33
N VAL A 156 -8.73 -2.55 13.13
CA VAL A 156 -7.50 -3.18 12.63
C VAL A 156 -7.52 -4.64 13.03
N GLN A 157 -7.48 -5.51 12.03
CA GLN A 157 -7.30 -6.95 12.20
C GLN A 157 -5.80 -7.25 12.18
N VAL A 158 -5.35 -8.04 13.14
CA VAL A 158 -3.95 -8.45 13.34
C VAL A 158 -3.90 -9.96 13.20
N ASP A 159 -3.20 -10.42 12.18
CA ASP A 159 -2.94 -11.83 11.96
C ASP A 159 -1.47 -12.10 12.30
N GLN A 160 -1.25 -12.80 13.42
CA GLN A 160 0.10 -12.99 13.98
C GLN A 160 1.01 -13.81 13.07
N ASP A 161 2.25 -13.35 12.90
CA ASP A 161 3.30 -14.01 12.11
C ASP A 161 2.84 -14.40 10.68
N ALA A 162 1.98 -13.58 10.07
CA ALA A 162 1.37 -13.85 8.77
C ALA A 162 2.13 -13.23 7.57
N GLN A 163 3.06 -12.30 7.81
CA GLN A 163 3.93 -11.72 6.79
C GLN A 163 5.16 -12.61 6.54
N ALA A 164 5.53 -12.78 5.27
CA ALA A 164 6.74 -13.52 4.89
C ALA A 164 8.02 -12.78 5.29
N GLU A 165 8.02 -11.46 5.13
CA GLU A 165 9.13 -10.57 5.50
C GLU A 165 8.73 -9.71 6.71
N PRO A 166 9.69 -9.27 7.53
CA PRO A 166 9.42 -8.34 8.61
C PRO A 166 8.82 -7.02 8.08
N ASN A 167 7.88 -6.47 8.84
CA ASN A 167 7.35 -5.14 8.62
C ASN A 167 8.45 -4.09 8.75
N PRO A 168 8.33 -2.97 8.02
CA PRO A 168 9.13 -1.77 8.24
C PRO A 168 9.14 -1.35 9.72
N ASP A 169 10.33 -1.03 10.22
CA ASP A 169 10.55 -0.51 11.57
C ASP A 169 10.57 1.04 11.62
N TRP A 170 10.47 1.67 10.45
CA TRP A 170 10.35 3.11 10.30
C TRP A 170 9.25 3.48 9.29
N ALA A 171 8.47 4.51 9.64
CA ALA A 171 7.59 5.17 8.69
C ALA A 171 7.36 6.65 9.06
N THR A 172 7.06 7.47 8.07
CA THR A 172 6.82 8.91 8.23
C THR A 172 5.82 9.45 7.22
N VAL A 173 5.17 10.57 7.55
CA VAL A 173 4.34 11.31 6.59
C VAL A 173 5.23 11.99 5.57
N ALA A 174 4.93 11.78 4.29
CA ALA A 174 5.65 12.36 3.16
C ALA A 174 4.84 13.47 2.47
N ILE A 175 3.53 13.24 2.26
CA ILE A 175 2.57 14.23 1.80
C ILE A 175 1.39 14.24 2.79
N PRO A 176 1.11 15.37 3.48
CA PRO A 176 0.08 15.42 4.51
C PRO A 176 -1.34 15.22 3.93
N ARG A 177 -2.32 15.00 4.82
CA ARG A 177 -3.75 14.90 4.46
C ARG A 177 -4.17 16.09 3.61
N ASP A 178 -4.91 15.81 2.53
CA ASP A 178 -5.53 16.81 1.67
C ASP A 178 -4.55 17.93 1.28
N ALA A 179 -3.26 17.61 1.11
CA ALA A 179 -2.21 18.54 0.70
C ALA A 179 -2.34 18.97 -0.78
N GLY A 180 -3.59 19.02 -1.23
CA GLY A 180 -4.05 19.05 -2.58
C GLY A 180 -3.55 20.20 -3.41
N LEU A 181 -3.72 20.00 -4.71
CA LEU A 181 -3.41 20.93 -5.78
C LEU A 181 -4.73 21.35 -6.44
N GLY A 182 -4.83 22.57 -6.95
CA GLY A 182 -5.97 22.99 -7.77
C GLY A 182 -6.97 23.94 -7.12
N TRP A 183 -6.92 24.19 -5.81
CA TRP A 183 -7.76 25.23 -5.20
C TRP A 183 -7.38 26.63 -5.73
N ASN A 184 -8.08 27.08 -6.78
CA ASN A 184 -7.77 28.28 -7.58
C ASN A 184 -6.41 28.20 -8.34
N GLU A 185 -6.00 27.00 -8.74
CA GLU A 185 -4.81 26.79 -9.56
C GLU A 185 -5.19 26.08 -10.86
N SER A 186 -4.40 26.26 -11.92
CA SER A 186 -4.64 25.60 -13.20
C SER A 186 -3.36 25.44 -14.02
N GLY A 187 -3.37 24.51 -14.97
CA GLY A 187 -2.20 24.10 -15.74
C GLY A 187 -1.31 23.14 -14.92
N ASP A 188 -0.01 23.16 -15.19
CA ASP A 188 0.94 22.34 -14.44
C ASP A 188 1.14 22.88 -13.02
N VAL A 189 0.63 22.16 -12.03
CA VAL A 189 0.73 22.55 -10.62
C VAL A 189 1.73 21.67 -9.90
N SER A 190 2.62 22.28 -9.11
CA SER A 190 3.63 21.55 -8.34
C SER A 190 3.71 22.03 -6.88
N ARG A 191 4.06 21.09 -5.98
CA ARG A 191 4.37 21.33 -4.56
C ARG A 191 5.54 20.47 -4.13
N THR A 192 6.36 21.04 -3.24
CA THR A 192 7.50 20.35 -2.64
C THR A 192 7.27 20.18 -1.15
N TYR A 193 7.58 19.00 -0.64
CA TYR A 193 7.47 18.59 0.75
C TYR A 193 8.85 18.17 1.26
N ASN A 194 9.10 18.40 2.55
CA ASN A 194 10.32 17.94 3.20
C ASN A 194 10.14 16.50 3.67
N LEU A 195 11.00 15.61 3.20
CA LEU A 195 11.12 14.23 3.69
C LEU A 195 12.42 14.13 4.49
N ALA A 196 12.36 13.56 5.69
CA ALA A 196 13.55 13.27 6.48
C ALA A 196 13.63 11.76 6.68
N ALA A 197 14.70 11.14 6.19
CA ALA A 197 14.94 9.71 6.28
C ALA A 197 16.12 9.44 7.24
N PRO A 198 16.04 8.41 8.09
CA PRO A 198 17.22 7.89 8.78
C PRO A 198 18.29 7.43 7.79
N SER A 199 19.56 7.44 8.22
CA SER A 199 20.64 6.80 7.47
C SER A 199 20.47 5.28 7.46
N LYS A 200 20.97 4.61 6.42
CA LYS A 200 20.94 3.14 6.28
C LYS A 200 19.50 2.58 6.25
N ILE A 201 18.59 3.30 5.58
CA ILE A 201 17.24 2.79 5.29
C ILE A 201 17.29 1.97 4.00
N GLU A 202 16.76 0.75 4.05
CA GLU A 202 16.51 -0.08 2.87
C GLU A 202 15.01 -0.31 2.68
N ASN A 203 14.63 -0.85 1.52
CA ASN A 203 13.25 -1.16 1.15
C ASN A 203 12.30 0.03 1.38
N ALA A 204 12.77 1.24 1.09
CA ALA A 204 12.01 2.45 1.30
C ALA A 204 10.87 2.52 0.27
N LYS A 205 9.64 2.54 0.76
CA LYS A 205 8.43 2.55 -0.07
C LYS A 205 7.62 3.80 0.19
N LEU A 206 7.37 4.57 -0.87
CA LEU A 206 6.40 5.67 -0.88
C LEU A 206 5.03 5.12 -1.29
N THR A 207 4.07 5.22 -0.38
CA THR A 207 2.67 4.84 -0.62
C THR A 207 1.85 6.09 -0.87
N TYR A 208 1.36 6.25 -2.11
CA TYR A 208 0.76 7.48 -2.61
C TYR A 208 -0.71 7.29 -2.98
N PHE A 209 -1.59 8.14 -2.42
CA PHE A 209 -3.03 8.15 -2.72
C PHE A 209 -3.40 9.40 -3.52
N ALA A 210 -4.18 9.22 -4.58
CA ALA A 210 -4.66 10.32 -5.41
C ALA A 210 -6.13 10.14 -5.80
N SER A 211 -6.92 11.20 -5.66
CA SER A 211 -8.25 11.28 -6.27
C SER A 211 -8.52 12.70 -6.78
N GLY A 212 -8.92 12.81 -8.05
CA GLY A 212 -9.26 14.08 -8.72
C GLY A 212 -10.74 14.40 -8.58
N HIS A 213 -11.06 15.66 -8.31
CA HIS A 213 -12.40 16.16 -7.98
C HIS A 213 -12.66 17.50 -8.66
N HIS A 214 -13.88 17.99 -8.52
CA HIS A 214 -14.29 19.30 -9.01
C HIS A 214 -14.97 20.18 -7.96
N HIS A 215 -14.84 21.50 -8.10
CA HIS A 215 -15.67 22.48 -7.40
C HIS A 215 -17.00 22.69 -8.11
N THR A 216 -16.93 22.83 -9.44
CA THR A 216 -18.07 23.04 -10.32
C THR A 216 -17.90 22.11 -11.51
N GLN A 217 -18.92 21.31 -11.81
CA GLN A 217 -18.87 20.38 -12.92
C GLN A 217 -18.86 21.12 -14.26
N THR A 218 -17.77 20.92 -15.00
CA THR A 218 -17.64 21.32 -16.41
C THR A 218 -17.13 20.12 -17.21
N SER A 219 -17.16 20.21 -18.54
CA SER A 219 -16.57 19.17 -19.40
C SER A 219 -15.06 19.00 -19.20
N ALA A 220 -14.38 20.01 -18.64
CA ALA A 220 -12.95 19.98 -18.38
C ALA A 220 -12.58 19.48 -16.98
N SER A 221 -13.57 19.26 -16.09
CA SER A 221 -13.33 18.91 -14.69
C SER A 221 -12.47 17.66 -14.51
N ASP A 222 -11.50 17.73 -13.59
CA ASP A 222 -10.51 16.66 -13.38
C ASP A 222 -11.13 15.37 -12.84
N GLU A 223 -12.34 15.38 -12.25
CA GLU A 223 -13.04 14.15 -11.87
C GLU A 223 -13.20 13.19 -13.06
N PHE A 224 -13.52 13.73 -14.24
CA PHE A 224 -13.83 12.96 -15.45
C PHE A 224 -12.78 13.13 -16.55
N ASN A 225 -11.62 13.70 -16.23
CA ASN A 225 -10.54 13.87 -17.19
C ASN A 225 -9.21 13.42 -16.58
N GLN A 226 -8.44 12.67 -17.36
CA GLN A 226 -7.14 12.17 -16.96
C GLN A 226 -6.15 13.32 -16.72
N ARG A 227 -5.42 13.25 -15.61
CA ARG A 227 -4.26 14.10 -15.33
C ARG A 227 -3.06 13.21 -14.99
N ARG A 228 -1.90 13.56 -15.55
CA ARG A 228 -0.66 12.84 -15.25
C ARG A 228 -0.03 13.43 -14.01
N HIS A 229 0.46 12.54 -13.16
CA HIS A 229 1.16 12.85 -11.95
C HIS A 229 2.63 12.49 -12.11
N HIS A 230 3.49 13.31 -11.53
CA HIS A 230 4.93 13.09 -11.45
C HIS A 230 5.36 13.27 -10.00
N LEU A 231 6.13 12.30 -9.51
CA LEU A 231 6.78 12.38 -8.19
C LEU A 231 8.28 12.42 -8.40
N TYR A 232 8.93 13.35 -7.70
CA TYR A 232 10.38 13.52 -7.72
C TYR A 232 10.96 13.43 -6.32
N VAL A 233 12.15 12.85 -6.18
CA VAL A 233 12.98 12.94 -4.98
C VAL A 233 14.28 13.64 -5.38
N ASP A 234 14.58 14.75 -4.71
CA ASP A 234 15.79 15.56 -4.94
C ASP A 234 16.00 15.99 -6.40
N GLY A 235 14.88 16.19 -7.12
CA GLY A 235 14.86 16.61 -8.52
C GLY A 235 14.83 15.48 -9.53
N GLU A 236 15.05 14.23 -9.12
CA GLU A 236 14.95 13.06 -9.99
C GLU A 236 13.54 12.48 -9.98
N GLU A 237 13.00 12.14 -11.14
CA GLU A 237 11.66 11.57 -11.27
C GLU A 237 11.66 10.10 -10.81
N VAL A 238 10.92 9.82 -9.74
CA VAL A 238 10.82 8.46 -9.16
C VAL A 238 9.57 7.73 -9.66
N TRP A 239 8.55 8.46 -10.10
CA TRP A 239 7.32 7.87 -10.60
C TRP A 239 6.54 8.83 -11.51
N THR A 240 5.93 8.27 -12.55
CA THR A 240 4.92 8.94 -13.37
C THR A 240 3.73 8.01 -13.59
N GLY A 241 2.52 8.56 -13.53
CA GLY A 241 1.30 7.77 -13.73
C GLY A 241 0.05 8.63 -13.87
N ILE A 242 -1.06 7.99 -14.22
CA ILE A 242 -2.37 8.64 -14.35
C ILE A 242 -3.34 7.92 -13.40
N PRO A 243 -3.74 8.53 -12.27
CA PRO A 243 -4.82 8.03 -11.44
C PRO A 243 -6.12 7.99 -12.23
N TRP A 244 -6.52 6.80 -12.68
CA TRP A 244 -7.70 6.62 -13.53
C TRP A 244 -8.33 5.24 -13.36
N ARG A 245 -9.66 5.22 -13.26
CA ARG A 245 -10.45 4.00 -13.14
C ARG A 245 -11.55 3.98 -14.19
N THR A 246 -11.84 2.81 -14.74
CA THR A 246 -12.84 2.59 -15.79
C THR A 246 -13.84 1.50 -15.42
N ASP A 247 -13.82 1.04 -14.18
CA ASP A 247 -14.52 -0.14 -13.70
C ASP A 247 -15.74 0.18 -12.82
N GLY A 248 -16.21 1.43 -12.82
CA GLY A 248 -17.34 1.90 -12.01
C GLY A 248 -18.62 1.08 -12.18
N TYR A 249 -18.87 0.56 -13.38
CA TYR A 249 -20.02 -0.33 -13.67
C TYR A 249 -20.08 -1.58 -12.77
N ARG A 250 -18.95 -2.02 -12.21
CA ARG A 250 -18.89 -3.16 -11.28
C ARG A 250 -19.48 -2.85 -9.91
N PHE A 251 -19.59 -1.57 -9.57
CA PHE A 251 -20.07 -1.06 -8.28
C PHE A 251 -21.53 -0.61 -8.34
N ARG A 252 -22.24 -0.87 -9.45
CA ARG A 252 -23.62 -0.40 -9.61
C ARG A 252 -24.57 -0.84 -8.49
N SER A 253 -24.37 -2.03 -7.91
CA SER A 253 -25.20 -2.57 -6.82
C SER A 253 -25.14 -1.75 -5.53
N VAL A 254 -24.05 -1.01 -5.30
CA VAL A 254 -23.86 -0.15 -4.13
C VAL A 254 -24.13 1.33 -4.43
N ASN A 255 -24.85 1.63 -5.51
CA ASN A 255 -25.14 3.00 -5.94
C ASN A 255 -26.64 3.24 -6.17
N PRO A 256 -27.55 2.92 -5.21
CA PRO A 256 -29.00 2.93 -5.41
C PRO A 256 -29.57 4.29 -5.85
N THR A 257 -28.97 5.41 -5.44
CA THR A 257 -29.46 6.77 -5.76
C THR A 257 -28.68 7.47 -6.87
N SER A 258 -27.84 6.74 -7.61
CA SER A 258 -27.06 7.31 -8.71
C SER A 258 -27.97 7.91 -9.78
N GLY A 259 -27.62 9.10 -10.28
CA GLY A 259 -28.31 9.69 -11.43
C GLY A 259 -28.14 8.83 -12.68
N ARG A 260 -29.17 8.74 -13.51
CA ARG A 260 -29.13 8.08 -14.82
C ARG A 260 -29.32 9.14 -15.90
N TRP A 261 -28.46 9.11 -16.91
CA TRP A 261 -28.74 9.72 -18.20
C TRP A 261 -29.31 8.62 -19.08
N ASP A 262 -30.48 8.86 -19.69
CA ASP A 262 -31.15 7.89 -20.57
C ASP A 262 -31.48 8.49 -21.94
N GLY A 263 -30.73 9.51 -22.36
CA GLY A 263 -30.95 10.24 -23.61
C GLY A 263 -32.22 11.10 -23.62
N ASN A 264 -33.02 11.09 -22.56
CA ASN A 264 -34.24 11.88 -22.48
C ASN A 264 -33.95 13.22 -21.79
N GLY A 265 -33.21 14.08 -22.47
CA GLY A 265 -32.68 15.34 -21.94
C GLY A 265 -33.71 16.33 -21.36
N ASN A 266 -35.01 16.10 -21.58
CA ASN A 266 -36.08 16.98 -21.09
C ASN A 266 -37.07 16.30 -20.12
N GLY A 267 -36.91 14.99 -19.84
CA GLY A 267 -37.93 14.22 -19.14
C GLY A 267 -39.29 14.19 -19.86
N ASP A 268 -39.29 14.38 -21.19
CA ASP A 268 -40.51 14.50 -22.01
C ASP A 268 -41.05 13.14 -22.50
N GLY A 269 -40.36 12.05 -22.18
CA GLY A 269 -40.74 10.70 -22.58
C GLY A 269 -40.35 10.34 -24.01
N ASP A 270 -39.64 11.22 -24.73
CA ASP A 270 -39.13 10.90 -26.06
C ASP A 270 -37.91 9.97 -25.97
N THR A 271 -37.96 8.88 -26.73
CA THR A 271 -36.91 7.84 -26.78
C THR A 271 -36.11 7.91 -28.07
N ASP A 272 -36.41 8.88 -28.94
CA ASP A 272 -35.77 9.09 -30.24
C ASP A 272 -34.69 10.18 -30.15
N ASP A 273 -33.79 10.08 -29.16
CA ASP A 273 -32.57 10.88 -29.18
C ASP A 273 -31.54 10.20 -30.10
N ARG A 274 -30.87 10.99 -30.92
CA ARG A 274 -29.97 10.49 -31.98
C ARG A 274 -28.69 9.87 -31.41
N TYR A 275 -28.41 10.10 -30.11
CA TYR A 275 -27.31 9.51 -29.35
C TYR A 275 -27.75 9.24 -27.90
N PRO A 276 -28.52 8.17 -27.63
CA PRO A 276 -28.96 7.86 -26.28
C PRO A 276 -27.74 7.41 -25.46
N ILE A 277 -27.25 8.27 -24.57
CA ILE A 277 -26.39 7.80 -23.49
C ILE A 277 -27.31 7.20 -22.42
N ASP A 278 -27.31 5.88 -22.32
CA ASP A 278 -27.97 5.12 -21.25
C ASP A 278 -26.90 4.69 -20.25
N THR A 279 -26.60 5.56 -19.28
CA THR A 279 -25.47 5.37 -18.36
C THR A 279 -25.77 6.00 -17.01
N TRP A 280 -25.35 5.33 -15.93
CA TRP A 280 -25.44 5.87 -14.58
C TRP A 280 -24.21 6.69 -14.23
N SER A 281 -24.36 7.69 -13.35
CA SER A 281 -23.23 8.50 -12.87
C SER A 281 -22.13 7.61 -12.31
N SER A 282 -22.51 6.59 -11.55
CA SER A 282 -21.62 5.61 -10.94
C SER A 282 -20.81 4.78 -11.93
N ASP A 283 -21.24 4.69 -13.19
CA ASP A 283 -20.56 3.88 -14.20
C ASP A 283 -19.41 4.63 -14.90
N PHE A 284 -19.39 5.97 -14.81
CA PHE A 284 -18.39 6.78 -15.52
C PHE A 284 -16.95 6.53 -15.02
N PRO A 285 -15.99 6.46 -15.95
CA PRO A 285 -14.57 6.52 -15.62
C PRO A 285 -14.19 7.79 -14.87
N ARG A 286 -13.26 7.68 -13.93
CA ARG A 286 -12.92 8.75 -12.99
C ARG A 286 -11.46 8.75 -12.58
N SER A 287 -11.02 9.90 -12.08
CA SER A 287 -9.65 10.18 -11.68
C SER A 287 -9.23 9.53 -10.36
N GLY A 288 -8.98 8.22 -10.40
CA GLY A 288 -8.38 7.43 -9.31
C GLY A 288 -9.39 6.82 -8.33
N TRP A 289 -10.69 6.97 -8.57
CA TRP A 289 -11.75 6.47 -7.68
C TRP A 289 -13.00 6.08 -8.48
N VAL A 290 -13.90 5.31 -7.86
CA VAL A 290 -15.28 5.08 -8.34
C VAL A 290 -16.23 5.16 -7.15
N PRO A 291 -17.49 5.59 -7.33
CA PRO A 291 -18.47 5.65 -6.25
C PRO A 291 -18.70 4.28 -5.58
N GLY A 292 -18.49 4.22 -4.28
CA GLY A 292 -18.68 3.00 -3.48
C GLY A 292 -17.45 2.11 -3.39
N ASP A 293 -16.26 2.64 -3.65
CA ASP A 293 -15.00 1.92 -3.51
C ASP A 293 -13.93 2.71 -2.76
N GLU A 294 -12.91 2.00 -2.31
CA GLU A 294 -11.68 2.57 -1.78
C GLU A 294 -10.77 3.12 -2.91
N VAL A 295 -9.88 4.04 -2.52
CA VAL A 295 -8.81 4.55 -3.38
C VAL A 295 -7.56 3.71 -3.09
N THR A 296 -7.26 2.80 -4.01
CA THR A 296 -6.04 1.99 -3.94
C THR A 296 -4.80 2.88 -4.10
N PRO A 297 -3.79 2.78 -3.23
CA PRO A 297 -2.58 3.57 -3.37
C PRO A 297 -1.67 3.03 -4.47
N TYR A 298 -0.77 3.89 -4.93
CA TYR A 298 0.43 3.51 -5.67
C TYR A 298 1.57 3.25 -4.70
N GLU A 299 2.26 2.13 -4.88
CA GLU A 299 3.44 1.76 -4.11
C GLU A 299 4.69 1.98 -4.98
N ILE A 300 5.60 2.81 -4.51
CA ILE A 300 6.75 3.29 -5.28
C ILE A 300 8.01 3.03 -4.46
N ASP A 301 8.92 2.22 -4.99
CA ASP A 301 10.25 2.03 -4.40
C ASP A 301 11.06 3.32 -4.58
N ILE A 302 11.49 3.89 -3.45
CA ILE A 302 12.34 5.09 -3.42
C ILE A 302 13.69 4.83 -2.73
N SER A 303 14.04 3.57 -2.49
CA SER A 303 15.21 3.15 -1.69
C SER A 303 16.49 3.83 -2.14
N GLN A 304 16.78 3.81 -3.45
CA GLN A 304 18.03 4.36 -3.99
C GLN A 304 18.22 5.86 -3.72
N TRP A 305 17.14 6.61 -3.50
CA TRP A 305 17.22 8.06 -3.28
C TRP A 305 17.30 8.44 -1.81
N VAL A 306 16.85 7.57 -0.89
CA VAL A 306 16.78 7.89 0.55
C VAL A 306 17.72 7.05 1.42
N ALA A 307 18.43 6.07 0.84
CA ALA A 307 19.31 5.16 1.59
C ALA A 307 20.42 5.88 2.40
N GLY A 308 20.98 6.96 1.86
CA GLY A 308 21.99 7.78 2.55
C GLY A 308 21.44 8.57 3.74
N GLY A 309 20.11 8.59 3.92
CA GLY A 309 19.43 9.37 4.94
C GLY A 309 19.55 10.87 4.76
N GLY A 310 19.10 11.60 5.78
CA GLY A 310 19.12 13.05 5.78
C GLY A 310 17.82 13.66 5.29
N ARG A 311 17.91 14.88 4.74
CA ARG A 311 16.76 15.67 4.31
C ARG A 311 16.66 15.66 2.80
N HIS A 312 15.51 15.24 2.30
CA HIS A 312 15.16 15.12 0.89
C HIS A 312 13.99 16.05 0.55
N GLN A 313 13.91 16.44 -0.72
CA GLN A 313 12.78 17.15 -1.30
C GLN A 313 11.91 16.18 -2.10
N LEU A 314 10.72 15.88 -1.57
CA LEU A 314 9.68 15.17 -2.32
C LEU A 314 8.84 16.20 -3.07
N ARG A 315 8.84 16.17 -4.40
CA ARG A 315 8.03 17.08 -5.21
C ARG A 315 6.94 16.31 -5.95
N LEU A 316 5.70 16.76 -5.80
CA LEU A 316 4.56 16.33 -6.62
C LEU A 316 4.32 17.38 -7.71
N MET A 317 4.03 16.91 -8.92
CA MET A 317 3.52 17.72 -10.02
C MET A 317 2.32 17.01 -10.64
N ILE A 318 1.28 17.77 -10.99
CA ILE A 318 0.12 17.29 -11.74
C ILE A 318 0.00 18.14 -12.99
N GLU A 319 -0.02 17.49 -14.16
CA GLU A 319 -0.19 18.14 -15.46
C GLU A 319 -1.63 18.63 -15.65
N ASP A 320 -1.78 19.79 -16.30
CA ASP A 320 -3.06 20.28 -16.84
C ASP A 320 -4.25 20.33 -15.86
N VAL A 321 -4.03 20.70 -14.60
CA VAL A 321 -5.10 20.86 -13.60
C VAL A 321 -6.12 21.89 -14.10
N ASP A 322 -7.41 21.56 -14.06
CA ASP A 322 -8.48 22.50 -14.42
C ASP A 322 -8.78 23.47 -13.28
N ILE A 323 -9.06 24.73 -13.60
CA ILE A 323 -9.31 25.80 -12.62
C ILE A 323 -10.52 25.56 -11.72
N ASN A 324 -11.48 24.75 -12.17
CA ASN A 324 -12.66 24.39 -11.40
C ASN A 324 -12.48 23.04 -10.69
N SER A 325 -11.24 22.58 -10.54
CA SER A 325 -10.92 21.24 -10.07
C SER A 325 -9.87 21.23 -8.97
N PHE A 326 -9.81 20.13 -8.24
CA PHE A 326 -8.81 19.94 -7.20
C PHE A 326 -8.48 18.48 -7.01
N TRP A 327 -7.28 18.22 -6.51
CA TRP A 327 -6.78 16.88 -6.23
C TRP A 327 -6.62 16.67 -4.74
N ARG A 328 -7.28 15.64 -4.20
CA ARG A 328 -7.00 15.18 -2.83
C ARG A 328 -5.85 14.19 -2.91
N VAL A 329 -4.72 14.51 -2.29
CA VAL A 329 -3.52 13.65 -2.27
C VAL A 329 -2.99 13.47 -0.86
N SER A 330 -2.35 12.33 -0.61
CA SER A 330 -1.64 12.03 0.62
C SER A 330 -0.60 10.94 0.37
N ALA A 331 0.46 10.91 1.17
CA ALA A 331 1.49 9.90 1.06
C ALA A 331 2.24 9.70 2.38
N TRP A 332 2.70 8.48 2.59
CA TRP A 332 3.66 8.16 3.64
C TRP A 332 4.81 7.37 3.02
N VAL A 333 5.96 7.39 3.70
CA VAL A 333 7.12 6.54 3.38
C VAL A 333 7.31 5.58 4.54
N SER A 334 7.51 4.29 4.23
CA SER A 334 8.04 3.31 5.16
C SER A 334 9.41 2.84 4.69
N GLY A 335 10.16 2.21 5.58
CA GLY A 335 11.42 1.56 5.26
C GLY A 335 11.91 0.78 6.47
N SER A 336 12.86 -0.11 6.23
CA SER A 336 13.48 -0.89 7.29
C SER A 336 14.87 -0.33 7.55
N TYR A 337 15.14 -0.03 8.81
CA TYR A 337 16.48 0.11 9.31
C TYR A 337 17.07 -1.29 9.37
N TYR A 338 17.69 -1.69 8.27
CA TYR A 338 18.71 -2.70 8.38
C TYR A 338 19.93 -1.95 8.92
N PRO A 339 20.35 -2.18 10.17
CA PRO A 339 21.78 -2.17 10.36
C PRO A 339 22.25 -3.25 9.38
N THR A 340 22.74 -2.84 8.20
CA THR A 340 23.60 -3.70 7.38
C THR A 340 24.48 -4.40 8.38
N PRO A 341 24.49 -5.75 8.47
CA PRO A 341 25.34 -6.43 9.45
C PRO A 341 26.72 -5.83 9.26
N GLU A 342 27.17 -4.98 10.17
CA GLU A 342 28.47 -4.36 10.02
C GLU A 342 29.41 -5.53 10.25
N LEU A 343 30.16 -5.91 9.22
CA LEU A 343 31.29 -6.80 9.44
C LEU A 343 32.22 -6.00 10.34
N PRO A 344 32.49 -6.43 11.59
CA PRO A 344 33.38 -5.66 12.45
C PRO A 344 34.73 -5.53 11.76
N GLY A 345 35.12 -4.32 11.36
CA GLY A 345 36.33 -4.07 10.56
C GLY A 345 36.11 -3.71 9.09
N ASP A 346 34.89 -3.73 8.55
CA ASP A 346 34.58 -3.17 7.23
C ASP A 346 34.39 -1.65 7.39
N PHE A 347 35.52 -0.96 7.48
CA PHE A 347 35.60 0.47 7.81
C PHE A 347 35.35 1.37 6.60
N ASN A 348 35.43 0.85 5.38
CA ASN A 348 35.08 1.57 4.16
C ASN A 348 33.64 1.25 3.66
N GLU A 349 32.91 0.38 4.35
CA GLU A 349 31.55 -0.07 4.06
C GLU A 349 31.38 -0.68 2.66
N ASP A 350 32.41 -1.36 2.14
CA ASP A 350 32.36 -2.00 0.81
C ASP A 350 31.84 -3.44 0.81
N GLY A 351 31.50 -3.96 2.00
CA GLY A 351 30.95 -5.29 2.22
C GLY A 351 32.00 -6.39 2.35
N VAL A 352 33.29 -6.04 2.40
CA VAL A 352 34.44 -6.94 2.54
C VAL A 352 35.42 -6.39 3.56
N VAL A 353 35.84 -7.20 4.53
CA VAL A 353 36.94 -6.80 5.43
C VAL A 353 38.28 -7.13 4.76
N ASP A 354 38.97 -6.14 4.20
CA ASP A 354 40.27 -6.31 3.58
C ASP A 354 41.31 -5.22 3.93
N ALA A 355 42.34 -5.09 3.08
CA ALA A 355 43.44 -4.17 3.32
C ALA A 355 43.06 -2.70 3.11
N ALA A 356 41.95 -2.42 2.40
CA ALA A 356 41.41 -1.08 2.24
C ALA A 356 40.93 -0.54 3.60
N ASP A 357 40.26 -1.36 4.42
CA ASP A 357 39.80 -0.98 5.75
C ASP A 357 40.94 -0.63 6.69
N TYR A 358 42.05 -1.38 6.60
CA TYR A 358 43.25 -1.08 7.38
C TYR A 358 43.73 0.36 7.15
N THR A 359 43.57 0.89 5.94
CA THR A 359 43.96 2.27 5.66
C THR A 359 43.04 3.28 6.34
N VAL A 360 41.74 2.99 6.45
CA VAL A 360 40.77 3.82 7.19
C VAL A 360 41.13 3.84 8.68
N TRP A 361 41.28 2.67 9.31
CA TRP A 361 41.67 2.59 10.72
C TRP A 361 43.01 3.28 11.00
N ARG A 362 44.02 3.03 10.17
CA ARG A 362 45.35 3.62 10.33
C ARG A 362 45.28 5.14 10.28
N ASP A 363 44.49 5.68 9.36
CA ASP A 363 44.39 7.13 9.18
C ASP A 363 43.64 7.77 10.36
N GLU A 364 42.58 7.14 10.87
CA GLU A 364 41.82 7.64 12.03
C GLU A 364 42.61 7.56 13.35
N VAL A 365 43.36 6.49 13.60
CA VAL A 365 44.20 6.39 14.81
C VAL A 365 45.41 7.32 14.77
N THR A 366 45.94 7.63 13.57
CA THR A 366 47.09 8.54 13.39
C THR A 366 46.66 10.00 13.45
N TYR A 367 45.47 10.32 12.90
CA TYR A 367 44.93 11.67 12.82
C TYR A 367 43.47 11.69 13.31
N PRO A 368 43.22 11.60 14.63
CA PRO A 368 41.87 11.57 15.16
C PRO A 368 41.09 12.83 14.78
N THR A 369 40.07 12.68 13.94
CA THR A 369 39.18 13.77 13.51
C THR A 369 37.92 13.87 14.39
N GLY A 370 37.73 12.93 15.32
CA GLY A 370 36.47 12.73 16.05
C GLY A 370 35.45 11.86 15.31
N SER A 371 35.84 11.30 14.16
CA SER A 371 35.12 10.23 13.48
C SER A 371 35.21 8.92 14.29
N THR A 372 34.16 8.12 14.21
CA THR A 372 34.07 6.76 14.78
C THR A 372 33.83 5.73 13.68
N MET A 373 34.25 6.01 12.44
CA MET A 373 34.06 5.08 11.31
C MET A 373 34.90 3.81 11.49
N ALA A 374 36.07 3.91 12.14
CA ALA A 374 36.90 2.76 12.46
C ALA A 374 36.72 2.22 13.89
N ASP A 375 35.59 2.51 14.55
CA ASP A 375 35.24 1.98 15.88
C ASP A 375 34.46 0.67 15.73
N ALA A 376 35.18 -0.42 15.46
CA ALA A 376 34.59 -1.76 15.32
C ALA A 376 34.04 -2.33 16.65
N THR A 377 34.46 -1.78 17.80
CA THR A 377 33.99 -2.24 19.11
C THR A 377 32.75 -1.48 19.62
N ALA A 378 32.39 -0.38 18.95
CA ALA A 378 31.29 0.52 19.28
C ALA A 378 31.40 1.10 20.70
N ASP A 379 32.62 1.35 21.17
CA ASP A 379 32.89 1.92 22.50
C ASP A 379 33.11 3.44 22.49
N GLY A 380 33.07 4.03 21.29
CA GLY A 380 33.24 5.46 21.03
C GLY A 380 34.70 5.88 20.85
N VAL A 381 35.66 4.96 20.79
CA VAL A 381 37.09 5.23 20.69
C VAL A 381 37.73 4.36 19.61
N VAL A 382 38.36 4.99 18.62
CA VAL A 382 39.18 4.27 17.62
C VAL A 382 40.57 3.98 18.19
N ASP A 383 40.85 2.73 18.54
CA ASP A 383 42.11 2.31 19.14
C ASP A 383 42.61 0.93 18.66
N GLN A 384 43.48 0.31 19.47
CA GLN A 384 44.10 -0.97 19.17
C GLN A 384 43.11 -2.15 19.20
N TRP A 385 41.99 -2.02 19.91
CA TRP A 385 40.94 -3.04 20.00
C TRP A 385 40.14 -3.12 18.70
N ASP A 386 39.93 -2.01 17.99
CA ASP A 386 39.28 -2.02 16.68
C ASP A 386 40.15 -2.69 15.61
N TYR A 387 41.47 -2.48 15.68
CA TYR A 387 42.41 -3.23 14.84
C TYR A 387 42.34 -4.74 15.09
N LEU A 388 42.16 -5.15 16.35
CA LEU A 388 42.02 -6.57 16.68
C LEU A 388 40.71 -7.14 16.15
N ALA A 389 39.63 -6.34 16.17
CA ALA A 389 38.35 -6.70 15.55
C ALA A 389 38.49 -6.84 14.03
N TRP A 390 39.07 -5.85 13.34
CA TRP A 390 39.40 -5.93 11.90
C TRP A 390 40.23 -7.15 11.56
N ARG A 391 41.30 -7.41 12.33
CA ARG A 391 42.17 -8.56 12.10
C ARG A 391 41.43 -9.88 12.29
N ALA A 392 40.48 -9.95 13.22
CA ALA A 392 39.68 -11.14 13.46
C ALA A 392 38.68 -11.41 12.34
N ALA A 393 38.17 -10.34 11.70
CA ALA A 393 37.23 -10.43 10.59
C ALA A 393 37.89 -10.38 9.21
N TYR A 394 39.22 -10.24 9.10
CA TYR A 394 39.91 -10.10 7.81
C TYR A 394 39.58 -11.26 6.85
N GLY A 395 39.01 -10.91 5.70
CA GLY A 395 38.53 -11.84 4.68
C GLY A 395 37.06 -12.24 4.80
N GLU A 396 36.36 -11.83 5.85
CA GLU A 396 34.91 -11.92 5.95
C GLU A 396 34.24 -11.04 4.89
N ARG A 397 33.08 -11.47 4.41
CA ARG A 397 32.30 -10.78 3.39
C ARG A 397 30.83 -10.88 3.71
N LEU A 398 30.09 -9.82 3.41
CA LEU A 398 28.64 -9.90 3.46
C LEU A 398 28.21 -10.86 2.36
N ASN A 399 27.50 -11.89 2.76
CA ASN A 399 26.84 -12.77 1.81
C ASN A 399 25.70 -11.96 1.17
N GLY A 400 26.04 -11.19 0.13
CA GLY A 400 25.06 -10.63 -0.77
C GLY A 400 24.15 -11.77 -1.21
N THR A 401 22.84 -11.54 -1.13
CA THR A 401 21.82 -12.39 -1.75
C THR A 401 22.37 -12.82 -3.10
N SER A 402 22.54 -14.14 -3.27
CA SER A 402 23.07 -14.69 -4.51
C SER A 402 22.23 -14.13 -5.64
N ALA A 403 22.84 -13.31 -6.51
CA ALA A 403 22.24 -12.95 -7.77
C ALA A 403 21.80 -14.27 -8.40
N ALA A 404 20.48 -14.48 -8.52
CA ALA A 404 19.94 -15.66 -9.14
C ALA A 404 20.64 -15.76 -10.50
N ALA A 405 21.36 -16.87 -10.73
CA ALA A 405 22.06 -17.08 -11.98
C ALA A 405 21.05 -16.85 -13.10
N VAL A 406 21.23 -15.76 -13.85
CA VAL A 406 20.45 -15.51 -15.06
C VAL A 406 20.65 -16.75 -15.91
N PRO A 407 19.58 -17.52 -16.21
CA PRO A 407 19.74 -18.72 -17.01
C PRO A 407 20.39 -18.30 -18.33
N GLU A 408 21.62 -18.72 -18.58
CA GLU A 408 22.22 -18.52 -19.88
C GLU A 408 21.27 -19.15 -20.91
N PRO A 409 20.92 -18.46 -22.01
CA PRO A 409 20.09 -19.06 -23.04
C PRO A 409 20.79 -20.33 -23.51
N GLY A 410 20.22 -21.48 -23.12
CA GLY A 410 20.91 -22.77 -23.22
C GLY A 410 21.51 -22.95 -24.60
N SER A 411 22.78 -23.33 -24.66
CA SER A 411 23.57 -23.53 -25.89
C SER A 411 22.91 -24.45 -26.93
N CYS A 412 21.85 -25.16 -26.56
CA CYS A 412 20.91 -25.86 -27.44
C CYS A 412 20.18 -24.94 -28.45
N GLY A 413 19.94 -23.66 -28.15
CA GLY A 413 19.31 -22.70 -29.06
C GLY A 413 20.23 -22.25 -30.21
N LEU A 414 21.53 -22.10 -29.93
CA LEU A 414 22.52 -21.76 -30.96
C LEU A 414 22.86 -22.96 -31.86
N LEU A 415 22.85 -24.18 -31.32
CA LEU A 415 23.08 -25.40 -32.11
C LEU A 415 21.92 -25.72 -33.07
N THR A 416 20.68 -25.39 -32.71
CA THR A 416 19.51 -25.59 -33.60
C THR A 416 19.47 -24.57 -34.75
N LEU A 417 19.90 -23.34 -34.52
CA LEU A 417 20.02 -22.31 -35.56
C LEU A 417 21.15 -22.61 -36.58
N VAL A 418 22.30 -23.11 -36.12
CA VAL A 418 23.39 -23.52 -37.03
C VAL A 418 23.02 -24.79 -37.82
N GLY A 419 22.29 -25.73 -37.20
CA GLY A 419 21.79 -26.94 -37.88
C GLY A 419 20.78 -26.64 -38.99
N LEU A 420 19.85 -25.70 -38.76
CA LEU A 420 18.84 -25.31 -39.76
C LEU A 420 19.46 -24.56 -40.94
N LEU A 421 20.48 -23.71 -40.71
CA LEU A 421 21.20 -23.01 -41.78
C LEU A 421 22.04 -23.96 -42.65
N ALA A 422 22.58 -25.04 -42.08
CA ALA A 422 23.31 -26.07 -42.84
C ALA A 422 22.37 -26.96 -43.68
N ALA A 423 21.15 -27.22 -43.20
CA ALA A 423 20.16 -28.02 -43.93
C ALA A 423 19.58 -27.28 -45.16
N VAL A 424 19.35 -25.97 -45.05
CA VAL A 424 18.86 -25.15 -46.18
C VAL A 424 19.88 -25.04 -47.31
N ARG A 425 21.18 -25.12 -46.99
CA ARG A 425 22.26 -25.08 -47.99
C ARG A 425 22.39 -26.38 -48.80
N ARG A 426 21.98 -27.54 -48.25
CA ARG A 426 21.98 -28.84 -48.95
C ARG A 426 20.74 -29.10 -49.81
N LEU A 427 19.72 -28.25 -49.74
CA LEU A 427 18.52 -28.34 -50.58
C LEU A 427 18.58 -27.40 -51.80
N ARG A 428 19.72 -26.73 -52.01
CA ARG A 428 19.95 -25.77 -53.10
C ARG A 428 21.10 -26.17 -54.06
N ASP A 429 21.74 -27.31 -53.81
CA ASP A 429 22.59 -28.04 -54.76
C ASP A 429 21.85 -29.31 -55.19
#